data_AF-A0A7K1GHV3-F1
#
_entry.id   AF-A0A7K1GHV3-F1
#
_cell.length_a   1.000
_cell.length_b   1.000
_cell.length_c   1.000
_cell.angle_alpha   90.00
_cell.angle_beta   90.00
_cell.angle_gamma   90.00
#
_symmetry.space_group_name_H-M   'P 1'
#
loop_
_entity.id
_entity.type
_entity.pdbx_description
1 polymer ?
#
loop_
_entity_poly.entity_id
_entity_poly.type
_entity_poly.pdbx_seq_one_letter_code
_entity_poly.pdbx_strand_id
1 'polypeptide(L)'
;MKKLPYLALIALFAMCKSASHISTPKKDITIEERIEEIKNEDRLPEAADVIDLPDYAQVRDDFRSVTEKTKEAYLKGMRATEDKYSVIILTQGYKGEDITIKNEVKTFSKSMVMSNLSTGIAKSIRVENTADITVYDNYTKGDVVITTDHAKMFKFIYIMKNNSDKETPFKVTFSNTLRPVR
;
A
#
# COMPACT_ATOMS: atom_id res chain seq x y z
N MET A 1 23.98 17.99 76.32
CA MET A 1 24.39 18.39 74.96
C MET A 1 23.91 17.34 73.97
N LYS A 2 23.29 17.82 72.88
CA LYS A 2 22.66 17.14 71.73
C LYS A 2 23.25 15.77 71.35
N LYS A 3 22.40 14.78 70.99
CA LYS A 3 22.35 13.98 69.72
C LYS A 3 21.03 13.18 69.68
N LEU A 4 20.05 13.62 68.88
CA LEU A 4 19.64 13.13 67.54
C LEU A 4 18.82 11.81 67.57
N PRO A 5 17.55 11.82 67.14
CA PRO A 5 16.77 10.59 66.93
C PRO A 5 17.09 10.01 65.54
N TYR A 6 17.37 8.70 65.48
CA TYR A 6 17.50 7.99 64.21
C TYR A 6 16.13 7.78 63.58
N LEU A 7 15.89 8.52 62.51
CA LEU A 7 14.79 8.37 61.57
C LEU A 7 14.89 6.97 60.92
N ALA A 8 13.89 6.12 61.13
CA ALA A 8 13.74 4.90 60.34
C ALA A 8 13.26 5.29 58.93
N LEU A 9 14.18 5.30 57.96
CA LEU A 9 13.87 5.47 56.55
C LEU A 9 13.29 4.15 56.02
N ILE A 10 11.96 4.06 55.96
CA ILE A 10 11.26 2.95 55.29
C ILE A 10 11.42 3.16 53.78
N ALA A 11 12.31 2.39 53.17
CA ALA A 11 12.40 2.27 51.72
C ALA A 11 11.19 1.46 51.21
N LEU A 12 10.13 2.16 50.81
CA LEU A 12 9.08 1.60 49.96
C LEU A 12 9.68 1.36 48.57
N PHE A 13 10.18 0.15 48.33
CA PHE A 13 10.33 -0.35 46.97
C PHE A 13 8.92 -0.51 46.38
N ALA A 14 8.46 0.53 45.71
CA ALA A 14 7.36 0.43 44.77
C ALA A 14 7.80 -0.55 43.68
N MET A 15 7.35 -1.80 43.79
CA MET A 15 7.35 -2.73 42.68
C MET A 15 6.39 -2.18 41.63
N CYS A 16 6.91 -1.33 40.74
CA CYS A 16 6.33 -1.20 39.41
C CYS A 16 6.37 -2.60 38.80
N LYS A 17 5.22 -3.27 38.80
CA LYS A 17 4.93 -4.32 37.82
C LYS A 17 5.05 -3.66 36.46
N SER A 18 6.26 -3.61 35.91
CA SER A 18 6.44 -3.54 34.48
C SER A 18 5.76 -4.79 33.95
N ALA A 19 4.53 -4.59 33.46
CA ALA A 19 3.94 -5.51 32.51
C ALA A 19 4.92 -5.54 31.34
N SER A 20 5.83 -6.51 31.36
CA SER A 20 6.48 -6.97 30.17
C SER A 20 5.35 -7.38 29.24
N HIS A 21 5.03 -6.52 28.28
CA HIS A 21 4.40 -6.97 27.06
C HIS A 21 5.32 -8.06 26.52
N ILE A 22 4.97 -9.31 26.80
CA ILE A 22 5.49 -10.48 26.12
C ILE A 22 5.06 -10.23 24.68
N SER A 23 5.97 -9.64 23.89
CA SER A 23 5.89 -9.68 22.44
C SER A 23 5.96 -11.16 22.11
N THR A 24 4.80 -11.77 21.90
CA THR A 24 4.72 -13.08 21.27
C THR A 24 5.57 -13.01 20.01
N PRO A 25 6.45 -13.99 19.75
CA PRO A 25 7.21 -14.02 18.52
C PRO A 25 6.19 -14.05 17.38
N LYS A 26 6.19 -13.03 16.53
CA LYS A 26 5.39 -13.03 15.30
C LYS A 26 5.81 -14.31 14.56
N LYS A 27 4.88 -15.25 14.45
CA LYS A 27 5.01 -16.40 13.56
C LYS A 27 5.38 -15.83 12.19
N ASP A 28 6.42 -16.34 11.54
CA ASP A 28 6.69 -16.02 10.14
C ASP A 28 5.55 -16.63 9.31
N ILE A 29 4.50 -15.84 9.13
CA ILE A 29 3.33 -16.20 8.33
C ILE A 29 3.59 -15.70 6.91
N THR A 30 3.32 -16.54 5.92
CA THR A 30 3.39 -16.15 4.50
C THR A 30 2.33 -15.08 4.18
N ILE A 31 2.51 -14.32 3.10
CA ILE A 31 1.54 -13.29 2.70
C ILE A 31 0.18 -13.93 2.38
N GLU A 32 0.16 -15.12 1.79
CA GLU A 32 -1.08 -15.84 1.49
C GLU A 32 -1.84 -16.24 2.75
N GLU A 33 -1.14 -16.77 3.77
CA GLU A 33 -1.75 -17.08 5.06
C GLU A 33 -2.28 -15.82 5.75
N ARG A 34 -1.56 -14.69 5.62
CA ARG A 34 -2.01 -13.39 6.14
C ARG A 34 -3.26 -12.89 5.43
N ILE A 35 -3.34 -13.03 4.10
CA ILE A 35 -4.54 -12.68 3.32
C ILE A 35 -5.73 -13.54 3.78
N GLU A 36 -5.53 -14.83 4.02
CA GLU A 36 -6.59 -15.73 4.47
C GLU A 36 -7.05 -15.40 5.91
N GLU A 37 -6.13 -15.08 6.81
CA GLU A 37 -6.43 -14.59 8.16
C GLU A 37 -7.30 -13.32 8.12
N ILE A 38 -6.90 -12.34 7.31
CA ILE A 38 -7.64 -11.08 7.15
C ILE A 38 -9.06 -11.31 6.62
N LYS A 39 -9.22 -12.23 5.66
CA LYS A 39 -10.55 -12.61 5.14
C LYS A 39 -11.42 -13.27 6.21
N ASN A 40 -10.83 -14.14 7.03
CA ASN A 40 -11.55 -14.77 8.13
C ASN A 40 -11.97 -13.77 9.22
N GLU A 41 -11.21 -12.68 9.38
CA GLU A 41 -11.51 -11.57 10.29
C GLU A 41 -12.51 -10.55 9.71
N ASP A 42 -12.95 -10.70 8.47
CA ASP A 42 -13.86 -9.78 7.74
C ASP A 42 -13.39 -8.31 7.80
N ARG A 43 -12.08 -8.09 7.64
CA ARG A 43 -11.47 -6.76 7.59
C ARG A 43 -10.64 -6.57 6.34
N LEU A 44 -10.21 -5.34 6.09
CA LEU A 44 -9.32 -5.00 4.99
C LEU A 44 -7.86 -5.04 5.43
N PRO A 45 -6.90 -5.33 4.52
CA PRO A 45 -5.48 -5.26 4.83
C PRO A 45 -5.03 -3.84 5.19
N GLU A 46 -4.18 -3.74 6.19
CA GLU A 46 -3.57 -2.50 6.66
C GLU A 46 -2.05 -2.53 6.49
N ALA A 47 -1.38 -1.39 6.73
CA ALA A 47 0.08 -1.28 6.60
C ALA A 47 0.84 -2.31 7.45
N ALA A 48 0.32 -2.66 8.63
CA ALA A 48 0.94 -3.62 9.55
C ALA A 48 0.85 -5.08 9.06
N ASP A 49 -0.01 -5.36 8.08
CA ASP A 49 -0.19 -6.69 7.49
C ASP A 49 0.78 -6.97 6.33
N VAL A 50 1.38 -5.92 5.76
CA VAL A 50 2.29 -6.07 4.62
C VAL A 50 3.69 -6.37 5.11
N ILE A 51 4.24 -7.46 4.62
CA ILE A 51 5.62 -7.88 4.87
C ILE A 51 6.45 -7.49 3.64
N ASP A 52 7.69 -7.06 3.88
CA ASP A 52 8.69 -6.79 2.84
C ASP A 52 8.21 -5.76 1.79
N LEU A 53 7.74 -4.61 2.27
CA LEU A 53 7.35 -3.52 1.39
C LEU A 53 8.61 -2.80 0.87
N PRO A 54 8.81 -2.68 -0.46
CA PRO A 54 10.00 -2.05 -1.01
C PRO A 54 10.01 -0.54 -0.75
N ASP A 55 11.21 0.06 -0.74
CA ASP A 55 11.43 1.49 -0.39
C ASP A 55 10.65 2.49 -1.28
N TYR A 56 10.32 2.10 -2.51
CA TYR A 56 9.51 2.91 -3.42
C TYR A 56 8.00 2.85 -3.14
N ALA A 57 7.57 1.99 -2.21
CA ALA A 57 6.18 1.70 -1.93
C ALA A 57 5.76 2.08 -0.50
N GLN A 58 4.47 2.36 -0.35
CA GLN A 58 3.82 2.61 0.94
C GLN A 58 2.40 2.05 0.93
N VAL A 59 1.85 1.76 2.10
CA VAL A 59 0.41 1.47 2.28
C VAL A 59 -0.24 2.69 2.89
N ARG A 60 -1.34 3.17 2.31
CA ARG A 60 -2.00 4.38 2.81
C ARG A 60 -3.48 4.42 2.46
N ASP A 61 -4.33 4.66 3.45
CA ASP A 61 -5.78 4.79 3.29
C ASP A 61 -6.36 6.09 3.88
N ASP A 62 -5.51 6.95 4.45
CA ASP A 62 -5.85 8.17 5.20
C ASP A 62 -6.22 9.39 4.33
N PHE A 63 -6.33 9.22 3.02
CA PHE A 63 -6.66 10.30 2.11
C PHE A 63 -8.18 10.43 1.91
N ARG A 64 -8.59 11.60 1.39
CA ARG A 64 -10.00 11.86 1.03
C ARG A 64 -10.54 10.72 0.17
N SER A 65 -11.58 10.06 0.65
CA SER A 65 -12.23 8.93 -0.01
C SER A 65 -13.51 9.34 -0.72
N VAL A 66 -13.93 8.54 -1.71
CA VAL A 66 -15.31 8.58 -2.19
C VAL A 66 -16.21 7.69 -1.32
N THR A 67 -17.52 7.85 -1.45
CA THR A 67 -18.48 6.94 -0.78
C THR A 67 -18.36 5.51 -1.33
N GLU A 68 -18.71 4.52 -0.51
CA GLU A 68 -18.72 3.11 -0.92
C GLU A 68 -19.53 2.86 -2.20
N LYS A 69 -20.72 3.46 -2.31
CA LYS A 69 -21.54 3.42 -3.53
C LYS A 69 -20.78 3.94 -4.77
N THR A 70 -20.00 5.00 -4.62
CA THR A 70 -19.19 5.55 -5.72
C THR A 70 -18.04 4.62 -6.06
N LYS A 71 -17.39 4.03 -5.05
CA LYS A 71 -16.32 3.04 -5.22
C LYS A 71 -16.82 1.81 -5.97
N GLU A 72 -17.97 1.26 -5.57
CA GLU A 72 -18.61 0.14 -6.27
C GLU A 72 -18.98 0.48 -7.71
N ALA A 73 -19.59 1.64 -7.95
CA ALA A 73 -19.94 2.08 -9.30
C ALA A 73 -18.69 2.21 -10.19
N TYR A 74 -17.61 2.76 -9.63
CA TYR A 74 -16.32 2.86 -10.31
C TYR A 74 -15.74 1.48 -10.65
N LEU A 75 -15.70 0.55 -9.68
CA LEU A 75 -15.20 -0.81 -9.91
C LEU A 75 -16.06 -1.58 -10.92
N LYS A 76 -17.39 -1.40 -10.90
CA LYS A 76 -18.30 -1.97 -11.91
C LYS A 76 -17.99 -1.44 -13.30
N GLY A 77 -17.80 -0.13 -13.45
CA GLY A 77 -17.40 0.49 -14.71
C GLY A 77 -16.05 -0.03 -15.24
N MET A 78 -15.12 -0.30 -14.33
CA MET A 78 -13.82 -0.89 -14.64
C MET A 78 -13.86 -2.41 -14.84
N ARG A 79 -14.99 -3.08 -14.55
CA ARG A 79 -15.13 -4.55 -14.48
C ARG A 79 -14.14 -5.19 -13.51
N ALA A 80 -13.87 -4.53 -12.38
CA ALA A 80 -12.83 -4.87 -11.41
C ALA A 80 -13.41 -5.19 -10.01
N THR A 81 -14.67 -5.66 -9.95
CA THR A 81 -15.33 -6.00 -8.69
C THR A 81 -14.85 -7.31 -8.09
N GLU A 82 -14.40 -8.26 -8.91
CA GLU A 82 -13.89 -9.56 -8.44
C GLU A 82 -12.54 -9.41 -7.73
N ASP A 83 -12.23 -10.32 -6.80
CA ASP A 83 -11.00 -10.31 -6.00
C ASP A 83 -9.73 -10.52 -6.82
N LYS A 84 -9.83 -11.25 -7.94
CA LYS A 84 -8.73 -11.49 -8.88
C LYS A 84 -8.30 -10.24 -9.67
N TYR A 85 -8.96 -9.11 -9.43
CA TYR A 85 -8.65 -7.84 -10.07
C TYR A 85 -8.29 -6.76 -9.07
N SER A 86 -7.31 -5.96 -9.46
CA SER A 86 -6.98 -4.68 -8.84
C SER A 86 -7.03 -3.58 -9.90
N VAL A 87 -7.02 -2.33 -9.45
CA VAL A 87 -6.99 -1.17 -10.35
C VAL A 87 -5.69 -0.40 -10.12
N ILE A 88 -4.85 -0.37 -11.15
CA ILE A 88 -3.71 0.54 -11.19
C ILE A 88 -4.21 1.92 -11.59
N ILE A 89 -3.88 2.92 -10.78
CA ILE A 89 -4.21 4.32 -11.02
C ILE A 89 -2.91 5.09 -11.17
N LEU A 90 -2.56 5.43 -12.42
CA LEU A 90 -1.47 6.34 -12.71
C LEU A 90 -1.89 7.75 -12.29
N THR A 91 -1.08 8.40 -11.45
CA THR A 91 -1.44 9.68 -10.81
C THR A 91 -0.65 10.86 -11.38
N GLN A 92 0.09 11.58 -10.55
CA GLN A 92 0.79 12.81 -10.90
C GLN A 92 2.19 12.53 -11.44
N GLY A 93 2.75 13.55 -12.10
CA GLY A 93 4.15 13.59 -12.55
C GLY A 93 4.40 13.08 -13.96
N TYR A 94 3.36 12.57 -14.65
CA TYR A 94 3.46 12.14 -16.04
C TYR A 94 3.28 13.32 -17.00
N LYS A 95 4.23 13.49 -17.92
CA LYS A 95 4.33 14.60 -18.88
C LYS A 95 4.29 14.13 -20.35
N GLY A 96 3.74 12.94 -20.60
CA GLY A 96 3.68 12.33 -21.93
C GLY A 96 4.61 11.13 -22.09
N GLU A 97 4.94 10.42 -21.01
CA GLU A 97 5.77 9.23 -21.06
C GLU A 97 4.98 8.03 -21.62
N ASP A 98 5.67 7.18 -22.37
CA ASP A 98 5.11 5.94 -22.88
C ASP A 98 5.19 4.84 -21.80
N ILE A 99 4.08 4.61 -21.11
CA ILE A 99 3.98 3.63 -20.03
C ILE A 99 3.41 2.32 -20.56
N THR A 100 4.08 1.22 -20.20
CA THR A 100 3.61 -0.15 -20.44
C THR A 100 3.32 -0.84 -19.12
N ILE A 101 2.11 -1.39 -18.99
CA ILE A 101 1.67 -2.19 -17.84
C ILE A 101 1.38 -3.58 -18.36
N LYS A 102 2.10 -4.57 -17.87
CA LYS A 102 1.99 -5.97 -18.32
C LYS A 102 2.26 -6.93 -17.17
N ASN A 103 1.84 -8.17 -17.33
CA ASN A 103 2.39 -9.30 -16.61
C ASN A 103 3.02 -10.27 -17.64
N GLU A 104 3.43 -11.45 -17.20
CA GLU A 104 3.95 -12.51 -18.08
C GLU A 104 2.93 -13.00 -19.12
N VAL A 105 1.63 -12.92 -18.81
CA VAL A 105 0.55 -13.46 -19.64
C VAL A 105 0.09 -12.48 -20.71
N LYS A 106 -0.02 -11.18 -20.38
CA LYS A 106 -0.56 -10.16 -21.27
C LYS A 106 -0.10 -8.74 -20.94
N THR A 107 -0.29 -7.87 -21.93
CA THR A 107 -0.19 -6.42 -21.76
C THR A 107 -1.56 -5.84 -21.43
N PHE A 108 -1.68 -5.17 -20.27
CA PHE A 108 -2.91 -4.51 -19.83
C PHE A 108 -3.07 -3.12 -20.45
N SER A 109 -1.96 -2.40 -20.63
CA SER A 109 -1.95 -1.08 -21.26
C SER A 109 -0.57 -0.80 -21.85
N LYS A 110 -0.56 -0.16 -23.02
CA LYS A 110 0.62 0.45 -23.62
C LYS A 110 0.19 1.75 -24.30
N SER A 111 0.57 2.89 -23.72
CA SER A 111 0.13 4.20 -24.22
C SER A 111 0.98 5.33 -23.66
N MET A 112 1.01 6.45 -24.37
CA MET A 112 1.44 7.73 -23.83
C MET A 112 0.51 8.16 -22.69
N VAL A 113 1.08 8.60 -21.56
CA VAL A 113 0.35 8.97 -20.34
C VAL A 113 0.70 10.40 -19.96
N MET A 114 -0.33 11.20 -19.68
CA MET A 114 -0.18 12.57 -19.19
C MET A 114 -1.11 12.80 -18.01
N SER A 115 -0.59 13.35 -16.92
CA SER A 115 -1.39 13.65 -15.74
C SER A 115 -2.39 14.78 -16.02
N ASN A 116 -3.65 14.58 -15.65
CA ASN A 116 -4.60 15.69 -15.58
C ASN A 116 -4.28 16.54 -14.34
N LEU A 117 -3.98 17.83 -14.56
CA LEU A 117 -3.60 18.76 -13.49
C LEU A 117 -4.72 19.07 -12.50
N SER A 118 -6.00 18.99 -12.90
CA SER A 118 -7.12 19.26 -12.00
C SER A 118 -7.40 18.09 -11.06
N THR A 119 -7.35 16.86 -11.58
CA THR A 119 -7.69 15.65 -10.80
C THR A 119 -6.47 14.97 -10.20
N GLY A 120 -5.27 15.22 -10.74
CA GLY A 120 -4.05 14.50 -10.39
C GLY A 120 -4.04 13.04 -10.86
N ILE A 121 -4.95 12.66 -11.75
CA ILE A 121 -5.06 11.31 -12.31
C ILE A 121 -4.65 11.36 -13.78
N ALA A 122 -3.79 10.41 -14.19
CA ALA A 122 -3.39 10.27 -15.58
C ALA A 122 -4.16 9.15 -16.28
N LYS A 123 -4.29 7.98 -15.65
CA LYS A 123 -4.99 6.83 -16.25
C LYS A 123 -5.39 5.82 -15.18
N SER A 124 -6.48 5.10 -15.41
CA SER A 124 -6.88 3.95 -14.60
C SER A 124 -6.94 2.70 -15.47
N ILE A 125 -6.38 1.59 -14.96
CA ILE A 125 -6.23 0.34 -15.68
C ILE A 125 -6.63 -0.79 -14.75
N ARG A 126 -7.57 -1.64 -15.17
CA ARG A 126 -7.85 -2.91 -14.48
C ARG A 126 -6.72 -3.89 -14.81
N VAL A 127 -6.22 -4.56 -13.78
CA VAL A 127 -5.19 -5.59 -13.88
C VAL A 127 -5.65 -6.87 -13.20
N GLU A 128 -5.13 -8.01 -13.67
CA GLU A 128 -5.23 -9.29 -12.97
C GLU A 128 -4.11 -9.39 -11.96
N ASN A 129 -4.45 -9.61 -10.69
CA ASN A 129 -3.49 -9.71 -9.58
C ASN A 129 -3.07 -11.17 -9.31
N THR A 130 -3.12 -12.02 -10.34
CA THR A 130 -2.78 -13.45 -10.26
C THR A 130 -1.33 -13.74 -10.65
N ALA A 131 -0.61 -12.73 -11.16
CA ALA A 131 0.79 -12.78 -11.53
C ALA A 131 1.41 -11.39 -11.33
N ASP A 132 2.73 -11.34 -11.25
CA ASP A 132 3.46 -10.09 -11.02
C ASP A 132 3.22 -9.11 -12.16
N ILE A 133 3.05 -7.84 -11.79
CA ILE A 133 2.73 -6.77 -12.74
C ILE A 133 3.92 -5.84 -12.84
N THR A 134 4.49 -5.73 -14.03
CA THR A 134 5.53 -4.75 -14.34
C THR A 134 4.90 -3.48 -14.89
N VAL A 135 5.28 -2.34 -14.31
CA VAL A 135 5.01 -1.00 -14.86
C VAL A 135 6.32 -0.42 -15.35
N TYR A 136 6.42 -0.25 -16.66
CA TYR A 136 7.64 0.10 -17.37
C TYR A 136 7.49 1.46 -18.05
N ASP A 137 8.46 2.35 -17.84
CA ASP A 137 8.57 3.62 -18.57
C ASP A 137 9.54 3.46 -19.75
N ASN A 138 9.00 3.53 -20.97
CA ASN A 138 9.81 3.36 -22.18
C ASN A 138 10.83 4.49 -22.39
N TYR A 139 10.65 5.66 -21.79
CA TYR A 139 11.58 6.77 -21.94
C TYR A 139 12.79 6.62 -21.03
N THR A 140 12.56 6.44 -19.73
CA THR A 140 13.64 6.28 -18.75
C THR A 140 14.24 4.87 -18.72
N LYS A 141 13.54 3.88 -19.27
CA LYS A 141 13.85 2.45 -19.20
C LYS A 141 13.76 1.84 -17.81
N GLY A 142 13.38 2.63 -16.80
CA GLY A 142 13.12 2.16 -15.45
C GLY A 142 11.75 1.52 -15.30
N ASP A 143 11.63 0.67 -14.30
CA ASP A 143 10.43 -0.11 -14.05
C ASP A 143 10.16 -0.28 -12.56
N VAL A 144 8.95 -0.75 -12.27
CA VAL A 144 8.58 -1.23 -10.95
C VAL A 144 7.80 -2.51 -11.10
N VAL A 145 8.14 -3.49 -10.28
CA VAL A 145 7.39 -4.74 -10.17
C VAL A 145 6.47 -4.65 -8.96
N ILE A 146 5.20 -4.89 -9.21
CA ILE A 146 4.19 -5.09 -8.18
C ILE A 146 4.02 -6.59 -8.07
N THR A 147 4.46 -7.15 -6.94
CA THR A 147 4.32 -8.58 -6.67
C THR A 147 2.84 -8.95 -6.58
N THR A 148 2.55 -10.18 -6.97
CA THR A 148 1.22 -10.80 -6.88
C THR A 148 0.65 -10.67 -5.47
N ASP A 149 1.49 -10.85 -4.47
CA ASP A 149 1.15 -10.83 -3.06
C ASP A 149 0.65 -9.48 -2.59
N HIS A 150 1.39 -8.41 -2.90
CA HIS A 150 0.96 -7.04 -2.60
C HIS A 150 -0.25 -6.65 -3.46
N ALA A 151 -0.33 -7.10 -4.71
CA ALA A 151 -1.45 -6.80 -5.60
C ALA A 151 -2.78 -7.45 -5.15
N LYS A 152 -2.73 -8.63 -4.51
CA LYS A 152 -3.91 -9.32 -3.96
C LYS A 152 -4.44 -8.66 -2.70
N MET A 153 -3.58 -8.05 -1.89
CA MET A 153 -3.97 -7.38 -0.64
C MET A 153 -4.80 -6.11 -0.89
N PHE A 154 -4.57 -5.38 -1.99
CA PHE A 154 -5.14 -4.05 -2.17
C PHE A 154 -5.92 -3.90 -3.46
N LYS A 155 -7.10 -3.29 -3.38
CA LYS A 155 -7.96 -3.06 -4.55
C LYS A 155 -7.42 -1.95 -5.46
N PHE A 156 -6.77 -0.93 -4.90
CA PHE A 156 -6.20 0.19 -5.64
C PHE A 156 -4.69 0.29 -5.46
N ILE A 157 -4.00 0.50 -6.58
CA ILE A 157 -2.55 0.66 -6.61
C ILE A 157 -2.24 1.97 -7.33
N TYR A 158 -1.90 3.00 -6.57
CA TYR A 158 -1.59 4.31 -7.11
C TYR A 158 -0.11 4.38 -7.49
N ILE A 159 0.18 4.82 -8.71
CA ILE A 159 1.56 4.93 -9.19
C ILE A 159 1.80 6.37 -9.63
N MET A 160 2.61 7.07 -8.84
CA MET A 160 3.07 8.42 -9.15
C MET A 160 4.40 8.35 -9.87
N LYS A 161 4.62 9.23 -10.85
CA LYS A 161 5.91 9.37 -11.50
C LYS A 161 6.88 10.07 -10.55
N ASN A 162 8.03 9.45 -10.31
CA ASN A 162 9.19 10.07 -9.70
C ASN A 162 10.20 10.39 -10.79
N ASN A 163 10.38 11.67 -11.11
CA ASN A 163 11.34 12.08 -12.14
C ASN A 163 12.75 12.32 -11.58
N SER A 164 12.92 12.22 -10.26
CA SER A 164 14.20 12.40 -9.59
C SER A 164 15.05 11.13 -9.57
N ASP A 165 14.42 9.96 -9.78
CA ASP A 165 15.08 8.66 -9.86
C ASP A 165 14.82 8.07 -11.24
N LYS A 166 15.88 7.67 -11.95
CA LYS A 166 15.78 7.09 -13.29
C LYS A 166 15.69 5.56 -13.27
N GLU A 167 16.25 4.92 -12.24
CA GLU A 167 16.22 3.47 -12.10
C GLU A 167 14.85 3.02 -11.58
N THR A 168 14.35 3.70 -10.55
CA THR A 168 13.00 3.49 -10.02
C THR A 168 12.14 4.75 -10.22
N PRO A 169 11.66 5.01 -11.45
CA PRO A 169 10.97 6.24 -11.80
C PRO A 169 9.55 6.36 -11.24
N PHE A 170 9.21 5.59 -10.21
CA PHE A 170 7.87 5.43 -9.67
C PHE A 170 7.84 5.49 -8.15
N LYS A 171 6.74 6.01 -7.59
CA LYS A 171 6.34 5.78 -6.20
C LYS A 171 5.00 5.07 -6.19
N VAL A 172 4.91 3.98 -5.44
CA VAL A 172 3.73 3.12 -5.38
C VAL A 172 3.00 3.35 -4.06
N THR A 173 1.68 3.41 -4.10
CA THR A 173 0.84 3.47 -2.91
C THR A 173 -0.27 2.44 -3.03
N PHE A 174 -0.23 1.46 -2.14
CA PHE A 174 -1.25 0.44 -1.98
C PHE A 174 -2.37 0.95 -1.08
N SER A 175 -3.62 0.68 -1.45
CA SER A 175 -4.78 1.22 -0.74
C SER A 175 -6.07 0.47 -1.05
N ASN A 176 -6.96 0.44 -0.06
CA ASN A 176 -8.35 0.01 -0.19
C ASN A 176 -9.31 1.19 -0.43
N THR A 177 -8.80 2.42 -0.34
CA THR A 177 -9.52 3.65 -0.52
C THR A 177 -9.42 4.18 -1.96
N LEU A 178 -10.57 4.52 -2.55
CA LEU A 178 -10.63 5.21 -3.84
C LEU A 178 -10.60 6.74 -3.65
N ARG A 179 -9.55 7.39 -4.20
CA ARG A 179 -9.46 8.85 -4.26
C ARG A 179 -10.55 9.42 -5.19
N PRO A 180 -11.13 10.59 -4.87
CA PRO A 180 -11.97 11.31 -5.81
C PRO A 180 -11.20 11.63 -7.10
N VAL A 181 -11.72 11.14 -8.23
CA VAL A 181 -11.16 11.32 -9.57
C VAL A 181 -11.79 12.50 -10.33
N ARG A 182 -12.44 13.42 -9.59
CA ARG A 182 -13.29 14.50 -10.09
C ARG A 182 -12.83 15.85 -9.56
#